data_AF-X0Z7S7-F1
#
_entry.id   AF-X0Z7S7-F1
#
_cell.length_a   1.000
_cell.length_b   1.000
_cell.length_c   1.000
_cell.angle_alpha   90.00
_cell.angle_beta   90.00
_cell.angle_gamma   90.00
#
_symmetry.space_group_name_H-M   'P 1'
#
loop_
_entity.id
_entity.type
_entity.pdbx_description
1 polymer ?
#
loop_
_entity_poly.entity_id
_entity_poly.type
_entity_poly.pdbx_seq_one_letter_code
_entity_poly.pdbx_strand_id
1 'polypeptide(L)' 'LREIPVYYMTCMQKDKVMERMEDTKADGYILKPFEYDDIAKLIDEYIPPKPN' A
#
# COMPACT_ATOMS: atom_id res chain seq x y z
N LEU A 1 2.75 -7.02 -17.63
CA LEU A 1 1.93 -7.21 -16.41
C LEU A 1 2.91 -7.18 -15.24
N ARG A 2 2.70 -6.31 -14.24
CA ARG A 2 3.60 -6.20 -13.09
C ARG A 2 3.11 -7.18 -12.03
N GLU A 3 3.99 -8.06 -11.55
CA GLU A 3 3.62 -9.16 -10.64
C GLU A 3 3.84 -8.82 -9.17
N ILE A 4 4.57 -7.74 -8.89
CA ILE A 4 4.95 -7.33 -7.54
C ILE A 4 4.07 -6.15 -7.12
N PRO A 5 3.31 -6.26 -6.00
CA PRO A 5 2.52 -5.15 -5.48
C PRO A 5 3.42 -4.01 -5.01
N VAL A 6 3.06 -2.78 -5.35
CA VAL A 6 3.81 -1.56 -5.02
C VAL A 6 2.92 -0.61 -4.26
N TYR A 7 3.29 -0.35 -3.00
CA TYR A 7 2.63 0.63 -2.15
C TYR A 7 3.59 1.76 -1.78
N TYR A 8 3.11 2.99 -1.80
CA TYR A 8 3.89 4.14 -1.34
C TYR A 8 3.67 4.47 0.12
N MET A 9 4.71 4.99 0.77
CA MET A 9 4.65 5.48 2.14
C MET A 9 4.80 7.00 2.13
N THR A 10 3.80 7.73 2.60
CA THR A 10 3.71 9.18 2.39
C THR A 10 3.26 9.95 3.62
N CYS A 11 3.70 11.20 3.78
CA CYS A 11 3.14 12.18 4.73
C CYS A 11 2.15 13.14 4.05
N MET A 12 1.93 12.99 2.74
CA MET A 12 1.04 13.87 1.99
C MET A 12 -0.42 13.62 2.38
N GLN A 13 -1.22 14.69 2.41
CA GLN A 13 -2.65 14.56 2.61
C GLN A 13 -3.28 13.70 1.51
N LYS A 14 -4.34 12.98 1.88
CA LYS A 14 -5.00 11.99 1.02
C LYS A 14 -5.42 12.55 -0.33
N ASP A 15 -5.99 13.74 -0.37
CA ASP A 15 -6.39 14.45 -1.59
C ASP A 15 -5.22 14.58 -2.58
N LYS A 16 -4.05 14.98 -2.09
CA LYS A 16 -2.83 15.15 -2.91
C LYS A 16 -2.21 13.84 -3.38
N VAL A 17 -2.40 12.77 -2.62
CA VAL A 17 -1.98 11.44 -3.06
C VAL A 17 -2.89 10.96 -4.19
N MET A 18 -4.21 11.10 -4.02
CA MET A 18 -5.19 10.66 -5.02
C MET A 18 -5.03 11.35 -6.37
N GLU A 19 -4.66 12.65 -6.37
CA GLU A 19 -4.33 13.40 -7.59
C GLU A 19 -3.23 12.76 -8.44
N ARG A 20 -2.36 11.91 -7.86
CA ARG A 20 -1.18 11.34 -8.51
C ARG A 20 -1.20 9.81 -8.59
N MET A 21 -2.19 9.15 -7.99
CA MET A 21 -2.23 7.68 -7.93
C MET A 21 -2.26 7.07 -9.33
N GLU A 22 -3.06 7.62 -10.24
CA GLU A 22 -3.18 7.15 -11.63
C GLU A 22 -1.84 7.23 -12.40
N ASP A 23 -1.06 8.29 -12.18
CA ASP A 23 0.24 8.49 -12.84
C ASP A 23 1.31 7.51 -12.34
N THR A 24 1.26 7.19 -11.05
CA THR A 24 2.32 6.45 -10.37
C THR A 24 2.27 4.95 -10.61
N LYS A 25 1.10 4.42 -11.01
CA LYS A 25 0.85 2.98 -11.20
C LYS A 25 1.18 2.15 -9.95
N ALA A 26 1.10 2.76 -8.78
CA ALA A 26 1.16 2.08 -7.50
C ALA A 26 -0.20 1.43 -7.23
N ASP A 27 -0.20 0.29 -6.55
CA ASP A 27 -1.40 -0.44 -6.14
C ASP A 27 -2.08 0.25 -4.94
N GLY A 28 -1.33 1.08 -4.20
CA GLY A 28 -1.88 1.89 -3.12
C GLY A 28 -0.85 2.72 -2.38
N TYR A 29 -1.25 3.22 -1.20
CA TYR A 29 -0.37 3.98 -0.31
C TYR A 29 -0.72 3.78 1.17
N ILE A 30 0.26 4.07 2.03
CA ILE A 30 0.18 4.09 3.49
C ILE A 30 0.52 5.51 3.94
N LEU A 31 -0.35 6.10 4.76
CA LEU A 31 -0.13 7.43 5.33
C LEU A 31 0.70 7.34 6.61
N LYS A 32 1.66 8.24 6.78
CA LYS A 32 2.40 8.43 8.03
C LYS A 32 1.68 9.42 8.96
N PRO A 33 1.71 9.19 10.28
CA PRO A 33 2.27 8.01 10.95
C PRO A 33 1.38 6.78 10.72
N PHE A 34 2.00 5.60 10.71
CA PHE A 34 1.31 4.31 10.65
C PHE A 34 1.84 3.42 11.78
N GLU A 35 1.04 2.43 12.15
CA GLU A 35 1.39 1.40 13.12
C GLU A 35 1.74 0.09 12.41
N TYR A 36 2.31 -0.86 13.14
CA TYR A 36 2.64 -2.18 12.60
C TYR A 36 1.42 -2.88 11.99
N ASP A 37 0.26 -2.73 12.62
CA ASP A 37 -1.01 -3.33 12.18
C ASP A 37 -1.46 -2.83 10.79
N ASP A 38 -1.10 -1.61 10.41
CA ASP A 38 -1.43 -1.06 9.08
C ASP A 38 -0.64 -1.77 7.98
N ILE A 39 0.60 -2.15 8.28
CA ILE A 39 1.46 -2.93 7.38
C ILE A 39 1.06 -4.40 7.39
N ALA A 40 0.77 -4.97 8.57
CA ALA A 40 0.39 -6.38 8.69
C ALA A 40 -0.84 -6.73 7.84
N LYS A 41 -1.88 -5.89 7.88
CA LYS A 41 -3.07 -6.06 7.03
C LYS A 41 -2.76 -6.11 5.54
N LEU A 42 -1.83 -5.27 5.08
CA LEU A 42 -1.40 -5.26 3.67
C LEU A 42 -0.61 -6.52 3.32
N ILE A 43 0.25 -6.98 4.22
CA ILE A 43 1.02 -8.21 4.01
C ILE A 43 0.10 -9.43 3.94
N ASP A 44 -0.89 -9.51 4.84
CA ASP A 44 -1.85 -10.62 4.89
C ASP A 44 -2.72 -10.71 3.62
N GLU A 45 -2.97 -9.58 2.94
CA GLU A 45 -3.67 -9.54 1.65
C GLU A 45 -2.86 -10.23 0.53
N TYR A 46 -1.53 -10.06 0.53
CA TYR A 46 -0.66 -10.56 -0.54
C TYR A 46 0.04 -11.87 -0.22
N ILE A 47 0.23 -12.21 1.05
CA ILE A 47 0.87 -13.43 1.51
C ILE A 47 -0.16 -14.23 2.30
N PRO A 48 -1.02 -15.02 1.64
CA PRO A 48 -1.96 -15.86 2.36
C PRO A 48 -1.19 -16.84 3.27
N PRO A 49 -1.71 -17.16 4.46
CA PRO A 49 -1.09 -18.14 5.33
C PRO A 49 -0.92 -19.45 4.57
N LYS A 50 0.25 -20.09 4.71
CA LYS A 50 0.49 -21.40 4.11
C LYS A 50 -0.60 -22.37 4.59
N PRO A 51 -1.28 -23.10 3.68
CA PRO A 51 -2.18 -24.15 4.11
C PRO A 51 -1.38 -25.19 4.91
N ASN A 52 -1.95 -25.62 6.04
CA ASN A 52 -1.40 -26.66 6.91
C ASN A 52 -1.33 -28.02 6.20
#